data_AF-A0A2E5B687-F1
#
_entry.id   AF-A0A2E5B687-F1
#
_cell.length_a   1.000
_cell.length_b   1.000
_cell.length_c   1.000
_cell.angle_alpha   90.00
_cell.angle_beta   90.00
_cell.angle_gamma   90.00
#
_symmetry.space_group_name_H-M   'P 1'
#
loop_
_entity.id
_entity.type
_entity.pdbx_description
1 polymer ?
#
loop_
_entity_poly.entity_id
_entity_poly.type
_entity_poly.pdbx_seq_one_letter_code
_entity_poly.pdbx_strand_id
1 'polypeptide(L)'
;MSGNTNYTLSIERITSIISNSQSRGLIKMTTKIKVVIGTDQTNKKRSDSVDLFSQQIWCWGRDILRTEGNWLIHQGFDGIYPPIEKAGCKNIYSLSLSNSKNLILRGFGVIFSDQEFGTIFVPRTDFRPKYTKSGELETPPWEVGDLSDLKFPVGSEIEYSSSMLIELVDWIIKYENEIQNQLGIKYRANTLSEWDNGKRRVIPPEEIIPMWVKIKNGLQEAHSCTNNNQ
;
A
#
# COMPACT_ATOMS: atom_id res chain seq x y z
N MET A 1 27.87 28.25 -12.75
CA MET A 1 28.13 27.28 -11.67
C MET A 1 27.32 27.69 -10.45
N SER A 2 26.54 26.74 -9.93
CA SER A 2 25.87 26.67 -8.61
C SER A 2 25.11 27.90 -8.11
N GLY A 3 23.85 27.83 -7.71
CA GLY A 3 23.01 26.67 -7.43
C GLY A 3 21.84 27.15 -6.56
N ASN A 4 20.62 26.84 -7.01
CA ASN A 4 19.39 27.00 -6.25
C ASN A 4 19.43 26.17 -4.97
N THR A 5 18.83 26.66 -3.90
CA THR A 5 18.21 25.78 -2.91
C THR A 5 16.89 26.41 -2.49
N ASN A 6 15.83 25.84 -3.04
CA ASN A 6 14.45 26.18 -2.76
C ASN A 6 14.05 25.71 -1.36
N TYR A 7 13.17 26.51 -0.79
CA TYR A 7 12.47 26.32 0.46
C TYR A 7 11.61 25.04 0.43
N THR A 8 11.77 24.18 1.44
CA THR A 8 10.79 23.15 1.79
C THR A 8 10.33 23.41 3.21
N LEU A 9 9.23 24.15 3.34
CA LEU A 9 8.42 24.25 4.55
C LEU A 9 7.24 23.30 4.43
N SER A 10 6.72 22.84 5.58
CA SER A 10 5.51 22.03 5.82
C SER A 10 5.68 20.52 5.50
N ILE A 11 5.37 19.55 6.38
CA ILE A 11 4.24 19.37 7.31
C ILE A 11 4.70 18.49 8.50
N GLU A 12 4.95 19.07 9.68
CA GLU A 12 5.11 18.29 10.94
C GLU A 12 4.27 18.87 12.10
N ARG A 13 3.32 19.76 11.80
CA ARG A 13 2.71 20.61 12.84
C ARG A 13 1.36 20.16 13.42
N ILE A 14 0.97 18.88 13.33
CA ILE A 14 -0.37 18.43 13.78
C ILE A 14 -0.33 17.33 14.85
N THR A 15 0.73 17.20 15.66
CA THR A 15 0.72 16.18 16.74
C THR A 15 1.12 16.68 18.12
N SER A 16 1.04 17.99 18.42
CA SER A 16 1.36 18.48 19.77
C SER A 16 0.29 19.34 20.45
N ILE A 17 -0.95 19.31 20.01
CA ILE A 17 -2.03 20.00 20.72
C ILE A 17 -3.03 18.95 21.17
N ILE A 18 -2.75 18.35 22.34
CA ILE A 18 -3.69 17.92 23.40
C ILE A 18 -2.81 17.23 24.46
N SER A 19 -2.33 17.99 25.43
CA SER A 19 -2.28 17.57 26.85
C SER A 19 -1.80 18.74 27.70
N ASN A 20 -2.42 18.86 28.87
CA ASN A 20 -2.09 19.76 29.98
C ASN A 20 -2.51 21.23 29.87
N SER A 21 -3.79 21.46 30.17
CA SER A 21 -4.18 22.61 30.98
C SER A 21 -4.49 22.13 32.39
N GLN A 22 -3.63 22.42 33.37
CA GLN A 22 -4.01 22.81 34.73
C GLN A 22 -2.80 23.32 35.53
N SER A 23 -3.09 24.32 36.35
CA SER A 23 -2.33 24.90 37.48
C SER A 23 -1.26 25.99 37.25
N ARG A 24 -1.48 27.05 38.02
CA ARG A 24 -0.86 28.39 38.10
C ARG A 24 0.55 28.37 38.71
N GLY A 25 1.37 29.38 38.38
CA GLY A 25 2.47 29.83 39.24
C GLY A 25 3.69 30.36 38.48
N LEU A 26 3.97 31.67 38.60
CA LEU A 26 5.20 32.31 38.11
C LEU A 26 6.43 31.75 38.84
N ILE A 27 7.35 31.09 38.12
CA ILE A 27 8.76 30.98 38.49
C ILE A 27 9.61 31.13 37.22
N LYS A 28 10.41 32.21 37.14
CA LYS A 28 11.49 32.35 36.15
C LYS A 28 12.54 31.28 36.46
N MET A 29 12.61 30.25 35.61
CA MET A 29 13.72 29.30 35.61
C MET A 29 14.45 29.38 34.27
N THR A 30 15.71 29.80 34.32
CA THR A 30 16.63 29.91 33.20
C THR A 30 17.02 28.50 32.75
N THR A 31 16.28 27.93 31.80
CA THR A 31 16.54 26.59 31.28
C THR A 31 17.77 26.61 30.37
N LYS A 32 18.87 26.02 30.84
CA LYS A 32 20.04 25.69 30.02
C LYS A 32 19.61 24.72 28.92
N ILE A 33 19.68 25.14 27.67
CA ILE A 33 19.50 24.28 26.50
C ILE A 33 20.69 23.32 26.44
N LYS A 34 20.49 22.06 26.84
CA LYS A 34 21.38 20.97 26.41
C LYS A 34 20.95 20.59 25.00
N VAL A 35 21.78 20.91 24.01
CA VAL A 35 21.72 20.27 22.71
C VAL A 35 22.15 18.82 22.92
N VAL A 36 21.17 17.94 23.15
CA VAL A 36 21.40 16.50 23.02
C VAL A 36 21.42 16.23 21.53
N ILE A 37 22.61 16.05 20.97
CA ILE A 37 22.76 15.39 19.66
C ILE A 37 22.42 13.93 19.92
N GLY A 38 21.12 13.66 19.99
CA GLY A 38 20.60 12.32 20.06
C GLY A 38 20.83 11.68 18.71
N THR A 39 21.81 10.78 18.63
CA THR A 39 21.83 9.72 17.62
C THR A 39 20.65 8.80 17.89
N ASP A 40 19.44 9.27 17.58
CA ASP A 40 18.24 8.48 17.80
C ASP A 40 17.98 7.63 16.57
N GLN A 41 18.54 6.41 16.57
CA GLN A 41 18.04 5.31 15.75
C GLN A 41 16.71 4.80 16.31
N THR A 42 15.74 5.70 16.54
CA THR A 42 14.38 5.33 16.91
C THR A 42 13.75 4.56 15.77
N ASN A 43 13.35 3.32 16.08
CA ASN A 43 12.41 2.50 15.33
C ASN A 43 11.35 3.36 14.62
N LYS A 44 11.54 3.57 13.31
CA LYS A 44 10.51 4.18 12.48
C LYS A 44 9.31 3.25 12.49
N LYS A 45 8.28 3.59 13.27
CA LYS A 45 7.02 2.86 13.34
C LYS A 45 6.48 2.73 11.92
N ARG A 46 6.45 1.51 11.40
CA ARG A 46 5.94 1.20 10.06
C ARG A 46 4.44 1.53 10.04
N SER A 47 3.96 2.14 8.95
CA SER A 47 2.56 2.56 8.84
C SER A 47 1.63 1.34 8.78
N ASP A 48 0.46 1.44 9.41
CA ASP A 48 -0.57 0.39 9.43
C ASP A 48 -0.88 -0.16 8.02
N SER A 49 -0.98 0.73 7.03
CA SER A 49 -1.26 0.35 5.64
C SER A 49 -0.13 -0.46 5.01
N VAL A 50 1.12 -0.18 5.39
CA VAL A 50 2.30 -0.88 4.87
C VAL A 50 2.41 -2.29 5.46
N ASP A 51 2.06 -2.45 6.73
CA ASP A 51 2.01 -3.76 7.37
C ASP A 51 0.86 -4.60 6.82
N LEU A 52 -0.34 -4.01 6.73
CA LEU A 52 -1.52 -4.68 6.20
C LEU A 52 -1.33 -5.12 4.75
N PHE A 53 -0.83 -4.24 3.89
CA PHE A 53 -0.61 -4.59 2.49
C PHE A 53 0.47 -5.65 2.30
N SER A 54 1.54 -5.60 3.10
CA SER A 54 2.58 -6.63 3.06
C SER A 54 2.09 -7.99 3.54
N GLN A 55 1.17 -8.03 4.51
CA GLN A 55 0.48 -9.23 4.93
C GLN A 55 -0.50 -9.71 3.85
N GLN A 56 -1.24 -8.81 3.21
CA GLN A 56 -2.17 -9.12 2.12
C GLN A 56 -1.47 -9.81 0.94
N ILE A 57 -0.30 -9.31 0.52
CA ILE A 57 0.51 -9.94 -0.53
C ILE A 57 0.98 -11.34 -0.10
N TRP A 58 1.29 -11.55 1.17
CA TRP A 58 1.59 -12.88 1.69
C TRP A 58 0.37 -13.81 1.59
N CYS A 59 -0.81 -13.34 2.01
CA CYS A 59 -2.06 -14.09 1.92
C CYS A 59 -2.32 -14.57 0.49
N TRP A 60 -2.22 -13.70 -0.52
CA TRP A 60 -2.36 -14.11 -1.93
C TRP A 60 -1.34 -15.15 -2.36
N GLY A 61 -0.10 -15.04 -1.89
CA GLY A 61 0.93 -16.06 -2.10
C GLY A 61 0.53 -17.43 -1.56
N ARG A 62 -0.17 -17.48 -0.42
CA ARG A 62 -0.69 -18.71 0.18
C ARG A 62 -1.95 -19.23 -0.51
N ASP A 63 -2.78 -18.33 -1.00
CA ASP A 63 -3.97 -18.65 -1.78
C ASP A 63 -3.64 -19.33 -3.12
N ILE A 64 -2.50 -18.98 -3.70
CA ILE A 64 -1.94 -19.66 -4.88
C ILE A 64 -1.53 -21.11 -4.55
N LEU A 65 -0.93 -21.32 -3.37
CA LEU A 65 -0.35 -22.59 -2.94
C LEU A 65 -1.35 -23.51 -2.22
N ARG A 66 -2.62 -23.13 -2.22
CA ARG A 66 -3.65 -23.86 -1.51
C ARG A 66 -3.83 -25.27 -2.09
N THR A 67 -3.99 -26.26 -1.21
CA THR A 67 -4.08 -27.69 -1.56
C THR A 67 -5.31 -28.03 -2.38
N GLU A 68 -6.43 -27.34 -2.15
CA GLU A 68 -7.69 -27.51 -2.88
C GLU A 68 -7.70 -26.76 -4.22
N GLY A 69 -6.53 -26.29 -4.69
CA GLY A 69 -6.37 -25.54 -5.92
C GLY A 69 -6.18 -24.05 -5.70
N ASN A 70 -5.58 -23.40 -6.70
CA ASN A 70 -5.21 -22.00 -6.66
C ASN A 70 -6.45 -21.10 -6.60
N TRP A 71 -6.63 -20.39 -5.48
CA TRP A 71 -7.80 -19.55 -5.29
C TRP A 71 -7.86 -18.35 -6.24
N LEU A 72 -6.71 -17.77 -6.61
CA LEU A 72 -6.72 -16.63 -7.54
C LEU A 72 -7.29 -17.06 -8.89
N ILE A 73 -6.93 -18.24 -9.38
CA ILE A 73 -7.51 -18.79 -10.61
C ILE A 73 -9.03 -19.00 -10.44
N HIS A 74 -9.49 -19.51 -9.29
CA HIS A 74 -10.92 -19.59 -8.98
C HIS A 74 -11.63 -18.22 -8.97
N GLN A 75 -10.92 -17.15 -8.64
CA GLN A 75 -11.41 -15.77 -8.67
C GLN A 75 -11.28 -15.13 -10.06
N GLY A 76 -10.91 -15.90 -11.10
CA GLY A 76 -10.84 -15.44 -12.49
C GLY A 76 -9.51 -14.83 -12.90
N PHE A 77 -8.45 -14.98 -12.09
CA PHE A 77 -7.11 -14.58 -12.53
C PHE A 77 -6.58 -15.55 -13.59
N ASP A 78 -5.81 -14.99 -14.53
CA ASP A 78 -4.94 -15.73 -15.43
C ASP A 78 -3.53 -15.80 -14.86
N GLY A 79 -2.94 -17.01 -14.87
CA GLY A 79 -1.55 -17.23 -14.54
C GLY A 79 -0.66 -17.13 -15.77
N ILE A 80 0.18 -16.10 -15.84
CA ILE A 80 1.14 -15.88 -16.92
C ILE A 80 2.51 -16.39 -16.47
N TYR A 81 3.02 -17.38 -17.19
CA TYR A 81 4.31 -18.02 -16.90
C TYR A 81 5.47 -17.25 -17.53
N PRO A 82 6.63 -17.19 -16.86
CA PRO A 82 7.79 -16.53 -17.42
C PRO A 82 8.26 -17.21 -18.71
N PRO A 83 8.71 -16.45 -19.71
CA PRO A 83 9.38 -17.01 -20.86
C PRO A 83 10.71 -17.66 -20.45
N ILE A 84 11.27 -18.51 -21.31
CA ILE A 84 12.46 -19.33 -21.01
C ILE A 84 13.65 -18.46 -20.60
N GLU A 85 13.80 -17.28 -21.21
CA GLU A 85 14.88 -16.33 -20.94
C GLU A 85 14.79 -15.69 -19.55
N LYS A 86 13.60 -15.73 -18.93
CA LYS A 86 13.33 -15.28 -17.55
C LYS A 86 13.09 -16.46 -16.61
N ALA A 87 13.63 -17.65 -16.93
CA ALA A 87 13.55 -18.84 -16.07
C ALA A 87 14.05 -18.51 -14.66
N GLY A 88 13.19 -18.72 -13.66
CA GLY A 88 13.44 -18.35 -12.26
C GLY A 88 12.55 -17.21 -11.75
N CYS A 89 11.94 -16.43 -12.65
CA CYS A 89 10.91 -15.48 -12.27
C CYS A 89 9.65 -16.20 -11.76
N LYS A 90 8.94 -15.57 -10.82
CA LYS A 90 7.62 -16.07 -10.36
C LYS A 90 6.54 -15.67 -11.35
N ASN A 91 5.54 -16.53 -11.51
CA ASN A 91 4.36 -16.28 -12.32
C ASN A 91 3.72 -14.92 -12.00
N ILE A 92 3.10 -14.34 -13.01
CA ILE A 92 2.26 -13.16 -12.90
C ILE A 92 0.81 -13.64 -12.78
N TYR A 93 0.03 -13.02 -11.90
CA TYR A 93 -1.40 -13.22 -11.84
C TYR A 93 -2.09 -11.94 -12.29
N SER A 94 -2.84 -12.00 -13.38
CA SER A 94 -3.57 -10.87 -13.97
C SER A 94 -5.07 -11.12 -13.90
N LEU A 95 -5.85 -10.07 -13.60
CA LEU A 95 -7.30 -10.11 -13.59
C LEU A 95 -7.85 -8.92 -14.38
N SER A 96 -8.58 -9.21 -15.46
CA SER A 96 -9.38 -8.20 -16.15
C SER A 96 -10.63 -7.89 -15.32
N LEU A 97 -10.74 -6.66 -14.84
CA LEU A 97 -11.90 -6.19 -14.06
C LEU A 97 -13.00 -5.66 -14.98
N SER A 98 -12.60 -5.11 -16.12
CA SER A 98 -13.45 -4.68 -17.23
C SER A 98 -12.58 -4.56 -18.48
N ASN A 99 -13.18 -4.24 -19.64
CA ASN A 99 -12.43 -4.09 -20.89
C ASN A 99 -11.33 -3.00 -20.82
N SER A 100 -11.40 -2.05 -19.88
CA SER A 100 -10.42 -0.96 -19.73
C SER A 100 -9.57 -1.05 -18.47
N LYS A 101 -9.82 -2.02 -17.57
CA LYS A 101 -9.16 -2.11 -16.26
C LYS A 101 -8.53 -3.48 -16.02
N ASN A 102 -7.27 -3.47 -15.59
CA ASN A 102 -6.53 -4.68 -15.29
C ASN A 102 -5.81 -4.58 -13.95
N LEU A 103 -5.80 -5.69 -13.22
CA LEU A 103 -5.12 -5.83 -11.94
C LEU A 103 -4.05 -6.92 -12.04
N ILE A 104 -2.81 -6.59 -11.70
CA ILE A 104 -1.70 -7.54 -11.66
C ILE A 104 -1.14 -7.64 -10.25
N LEU A 105 -1.08 -8.88 -9.73
CA LEU A 105 -0.55 -9.18 -8.40
C LEU A 105 0.85 -9.78 -8.49
N ARG A 106 1.80 -9.18 -7.77
CA ARG A 106 3.19 -9.68 -7.63
C ARG A 106 3.64 -9.69 -6.17
N GLY A 107 4.68 -10.48 -5.89
CA GLY A 107 5.24 -10.58 -4.53
C GLY A 107 5.88 -9.29 -4.00
N PHE A 108 6.19 -8.35 -4.89
CA PHE A 108 6.77 -7.03 -4.56
C PHE A 108 5.74 -5.88 -4.56
N GLY A 109 4.50 -6.12 -4.97
CA GLY A 109 3.46 -5.08 -5.03
C GLY A 109 2.34 -5.41 -6.01
N VAL A 110 1.49 -4.43 -6.24
CA VAL A 110 0.31 -4.54 -7.13
C VAL A 110 0.38 -3.48 -8.20
N ILE A 111 0.06 -3.86 -9.43
CA ILE A 111 -0.13 -2.94 -10.54
C ILE A 111 -1.63 -2.89 -10.86
N PHE A 112 -2.18 -1.69 -10.95
CA PHE A 112 -3.57 -1.45 -11.34
C PHE A 112 -3.58 -0.46 -12.50
N SER A 113 -4.13 -0.89 -13.63
CA SER A 113 -4.15 -0.15 -14.87
C SER A 113 -5.57 0.18 -15.27
N ASP A 114 -5.75 1.39 -15.79
CA ASP A 114 -6.96 1.92 -16.39
C ASP A 114 -6.58 2.61 -17.72
N GLN A 115 -7.21 2.22 -18.83
CA GLN A 115 -6.88 2.79 -20.14
C GLN A 115 -7.13 4.30 -20.25
N GLU A 116 -8.04 4.86 -19.46
CA GLU A 116 -8.36 6.29 -19.43
C GLU A 116 -7.44 7.06 -18.47
N PHE A 117 -7.17 6.50 -17.29
CA PHE A 117 -6.48 7.20 -16.20
C PHE A 117 -5.02 6.81 -16.01
N GLY A 118 -4.50 5.81 -16.73
CA GLY A 118 -3.11 5.38 -16.68
C GLY A 118 -2.88 4.16 -15.79
N THR A 119 -1.73 4.07 -15.14
CA THR A 119 -1.35 2.91 -14.33
C THR A 119 -0.74 3.34 -13.01
N ILE A 120 -1.16 2.71 -11.92
CA ILE A 120 -0.48 2.78 -10.63
C ILE A 120 0.28 1.50 -10.30
N PHE A 121 1.44 1.65 -9.67
CA PHE A 121 2.14 0.58 -8.97
C PHE A 121 2.18 0.90 -7.48
N VAL A 122 1.65 0.01 -6.66
CA VAL A 122 1.68 0.12 -5.19
C VAL A 122 2.73 -0.85 -4.66
N PRO A 123 3.90 -0.36 -4.19
CA PRO A 123 4.95 -1.22 -3.67
C PRO A 123 4.57 -1.81 -2.31
N ARG A 124 4.97 -3.06 -2.09
CA ARG A 124 4.79 -3.77 -0.81
C ARG A 124 5.42 -3.06 0.39
N THR A 125 6.50 -2.31 0.16
CA THR A 125 7.39 -1.82 1.22
C THR A 125 7.02 -0.45 1.77
N ASP A 126 6.23 0.34 1.05
CA ASP A 126 5.86 1.69 1.46
C ASP A 126 4.39 2.06 1.22
N PHE A 127 3.61 1.21 0.53
CA PHE A 127 2.19 1.43 0.22
C PHE A 127 1.93 2.84 -0.34
N ARG A 128 2.84 3.35 -1.17
CA ARG A 128 2.72 4.67 -1.79
C ARG A 128 2.66 4.51 -3.30
N PRO A 129 1.55 4.87 -3.96
CA PRO A 129 1.40 4.63 -5.37
C PRO A 129 2.44 5.44 -6.17
N LYS A 130 3.08 4.76 -7.11
CA LYS A 130 3.74 5.36 -8.25
C LYS A 130 2.80 5.31 -9.44
N TYR A 131 2.96 6.22 -10.38
CA TYR A 131 2.01 6.50 -11.44
C TYR A 131 2.73 6.68 -12.78
N THR A 132 2.04 6.29 -13.86
CA THR A 132 2.32 6.68 -15.24
C THR A 132 1.00 6.92 -15.96
N LYS A 133 1.00 7.79 -16.98
CA LYS A 133 -0.19 8.04 -17.81
C LYS A 133 -0.49 6.90 -18.79
N SER A 134 0.45 5.98 -19.00
CA SER A 134 0.21 4.82 -19.85
C SER A 134 -0.76 3.86 -19.17
N GLY A 135 -1.86 3.52 -19.85
CA GLY A 135 -2.78 2.46 -19.42
C GLY A 135 -2.25 1.05 -19.66
N GLU A 136 -1.15 0.91 -20.40
CA GLU A 136 -0.52 -0.36 -20.73
C GLU A 136 0.95 -0.37 -20.29
N LEU A 137 1.42 -1.55 -19.88
CA LEU A 137 2.84 -1.78 -19.61
C LEU A 137 3.53 -2.24 -20.90
N GLU A 138 4.69 -1.66 -21.22
CA GLU A 138 5.47 -2.05 -22.39
C GLU A 138 5.96 -3.51 -22.30
N THR A 139 6.24 -3.97 -21.08
CA THR A 139 6.64 -5.34 -20.80
C THR A 139 5.89 -5.90 -19.60
N PRO A 140 5.62 -7.23 -19.56
CA PRO A 140 5.07 -7.83 -18.36
C PRO A 140 6.03 -7.61 -17.18
N PRO A 141 5.55 -7.25 -15.98
CA PRO A 141 6.40 -6.68 -14.95
C PRO A 141 7.20 -7.72 -14.17
N TRP A 142 7.92 -8.64 -14.80
CA TRP A 142 8.62 -9.80 -14.20
C TRP A 142 9.45 -9.46 -12.96
N GLU A 143 10.07 -8.29 -12.90
CA GLU A 143 10.81 -7.75 -11.76
C GLU A 143 10.47 -6.27 -11.51
N VAL A 144 10.91 -5.73 -10.36
CA VAL A 144 10.66 -4.33 -10.01
C VAL A 144 11.31 -3.37 -11.02
N GLY A 145 12.41 -3.78 -11.66
CA GLY A 145 13.10 -3.01 -12.70
C GLY A 145 12.25 -2.76 -13.94
N ASP A 146 11.31 -3.65 -14.26
CA ASP A 146 10.39 -3.51 -15.41
C ASP A 146 9.34 -2.40 -15.20
N LEU A 147 9.32 -1.77 -14.01
CA LEU A 147 8.40 -0.70 -13.61
C LEU A 147 9.13 0.66 -13.45
N SER A 148 10.28 0.83 -14.09
CA SER A 148 11.16 1.99 -13.92
C SER A 148 10.52 3.34 -14.28
N ASP A 149 9.52 3.33 -15.16
CA ASP A 149 8.89 4.56 -15.65
C ASP A 149 7.85 5.14 -14.68
N LEU A 150 7.38 4.34 -13.72
CA LEU A 150 6.42 4.81 -12.74
C LEU A 150 7.09 5.71 -11.70
N LYS A 151 6.56 6.92 -11.54
CA LYS A 151 7.09 7.97 -10.66
C LYS A 151 6.04 8.38 -9.63
N PHE A 152 6.42 9.18 -8.63
CA PHE A 152 5.39 9.73 -7.75
C PHE A 152 4.50 10.71 -8.54
N PRO A 153 3.17 10.63 -8.38
CA PRO A 153 2.24 11.46 -9.13
C PRO A 153 2.41 12.94 -8.77
N VAL A 154 2.21 13.83 -9.75
CA VAL A 154 2.25 15.29 -9.59
C VAL A 154 1.03 15.97 -10.23
N GLY A 155 0.63 17.12 -9.69
CA GLY A 155 -0.51 17.87 -10.23
C GLY A 155 -1.80 17.03 -10.25
N SER A 156 -2.49 17.00 -11.40
CA SER A 156 -3.72 16.22 -11.57
C SER A 156 -3.53 14.70 -11.49
N GLU A 157 -2.31 14.20 -11.67
CA GLU A 157 -2.00 12.77 -11.52
C GLU A 157 -2.24 12.29 -10.09
N ILE A 158 -2.15 13.19 -9.11
CA ILE A 158 -2.41 12.87 -7.70
C ILE A 158 -3.86 12.45 -7.53
N GLU A 159 -4.79 13.11 -8.22
CA GLU A 159 -6.22 12.82 -8.16
C GLU A 159 -6.50 11.45 -8.79
N TYR A 160 -6.03 11.22 -10.02
CA TYR A 160 -6.19 9.94 -10.72
C TYR A 160 -5.57 8.78 -9.93
N SER A 161 -4.33 8.95 -9.46
CA SER A 161 -3.63 7.94 -8.67
C SER A 161 -4.36 7.63 -7.35
N SER A 162 -4.96 8.64 -6.70
CA SER A 162 -5.73 8.45 -5.47
C SER A 162 -7.02 7.69 -5.72
N SER A 163 -7.77 8.04 -6.78
CA SER A 163 -8.99 7.35 -7.18
C SER A 163 -8.74 5.88 -7.50
N MET A 164 -7.69 5.59 -8.27
CA MET A 164 -7.29 4.22 -8.60
C MET A 164 -6.84 3.43 -7.35
N LEU A 165 -6.17 4.08 -6.40
CA LEU A 165 -5.78 3.43 -5.14
C LEU A 165 -7.01 3.09 -4.27
N ILE A 166 -8.01 3.98 -4.22
CA ILE A 166 -9.28 3.71 -3.51
C ILE A 166 -9.99 2.51 -4.14
N GLU A 167 -10.06 2.45 -5.48
CA GLU A 167 -10.67 1.32 -6.20
C GLU A 167 -9.91 0.01 -5.97
N LEU A 168 -8.58 0.05 -5.97
CA LEU A 168 -7.77 -1.11 -5.61
C LEU A 168 -8.09 -1.59 -4.19
N VAL A 169 -8.15 -0.69 -3.21
CA VAL A 169 -8.49 -1.05 -1.82
C VAL A 169 -9.89 -1.65 -1.75
N ASP A 170 -10.85 -1.12 -2.51
CA ASP A 170 -12.19 -1.70 -2.62
C ASP A 170 -12.18 -3.12 -3.17
N TRP A 171 -11.38 -3.38 -4.19
CA TRP A 171 -11.21 -4.73 -4.72
C TRP A 171 -10.61 -5.66 -3.66
N ILE A 172 -9.60 -5.22 -2.90
CA ILE A 172 -9.00 -6.03 -1.82
C ILE A 172 -10.05 -6.36 -0.74
N ILE A 173 -10.88 -5.39 -0.36
CA ILE A 173 -11.96 -5.60 0.61
C ILE A 173 -12.94 -6.66 0.10
N LYS A 174 -13.37 -6.57 -1.16
CA LYS A 174 -14.28 -7.56 -1.76
C LYS A 174 -13.64 -8.96 -1.79
N TYR A 175 -12.38 -9.05 -2.18
CA TYR A 175 -11.63 -10.30 -2.20
C TYR A 175 -11.57 -10.96 -0.82
N GLU A 176 -11.23 -10.20 0.23
CA GLU A 176 -11.16 -10.76 1.59
C GLU A 176 -12.54 -11.12 2.16
N ASN A 177 -13.61 -10.41 1.77
CA ASN A 177 -14.97 -10.83 2.10
C ASN A 177 -15.30 -12.19 1.45
N GLU A 178 -14.96 -12.40 0.17
CA GLU A 178 -15.18 -13.69 -0.49
C GLU A 178 -14.36 -14.81 0.15
N ILE A 179 -13.12 -14.54 0.55
CA ILE A 179 -12.32 -15.47 1.35
C ILE A 179 -13.03 -15.86 2.65
N GLN A 180 -13.50 -14.89 3.42
CA GLN A 180 -14.17 -15.17 4.69
C GLN A 180 -15.49 -15.92 4.48
N ASN A 181 -16.25 -15.57 3.45
CA ASN A 181 -17.53 -16.20 3.13
C ASN A 181 -17.37 -17.64 2.64
N GLN A 182 -16.39 -17.91 1.78
CA GLN A 182 -16.23 -19.21 1.12
C GLN A 182 -15.30 -20.17 1.87
N LEU A 183 -14.23 -19.64 2.47
CA LEU A 183 -13.19 -20.44 3.13
C LEU A 183 -13.21 -20.32 4.67
N GLY A 184 -13.96 -19.34 5.19
CA GLY A 184 -14.09 -19.11 6.62
C GLY A 184 -12.90 -18.37 7.24
N ILE A 185 -13.14 -17.69 8.36
CA ILE A 185 -12.11 -16.92 9.08
C ILE A 185 -10.91 -17.76 9.52
N LYS A 186 -11.13 -19.05 9.83
CA LYS A 186 -10.09 -20.00 10.25
C LYS A 186 -9.03 -20.21 9.17
N TYR A 187 -9.41 -20.14 7.90
CA TYR A 187 -8.46 -20.24 6.79
C TYR A 187 -7.39 -19.14 6.87
N ARG A 188 -7.81 -17.90 7.17
CA ARG A 188 -6.87 -16.80 7.36
C ARG A 188 -6.06 -16.92 8.64
N ALA A 189 -6.66 -17.38 9.73
CA ALA A 189 -5.92 -17.66 10.96
C ALA A 189 -4.75 -18.64 10.71
N ASN A 190 -5.02 -19.74 10.00
CA ASN A 190 -4.01 -20.72 9.63
C ASN A 190 -2.95 -20.10 8.69
N THR A 191 -3.38 -19.34 7.68
CA THR A 191 -2.47 -18.65 6.74
C THR A 191 -1.49 -17.71 7.47
N LEU A 192 -1.97 -16.99 8.48
CA LEU A 192 -1.19 -15.99 9.21
C LEU A 192 -0.29 -16.62 10.27
N SER A 193 -0.58 -17.82 10.75
CA SER A 193 0.31 -18.55 11.66
C SER A 193 1.70 -18.80 11.03
N GLU A 194 1.76 -18.97 9.70
CA GLU A 194 3.02 -19.10 8.96
C GLU A 194 3.68 -17.75 8.61
N TRP A 195 2.92 -16.66 8.65
CA TRP A 195 3.43 -15.30 8.45
C TRP A 195 4.19 -14.78 9.67
N ASP A 196 3.70 -15.16 10.85
CA ASP A 196 4.27 -14.78 12.14
C ASP A 196 5.68 -15.35 12.29
N ASN A 197 6.66 -14.45 12.25
CA ASN A 197 8.06 -14.78 12.49
C ASN A 197 8.60 -14.14 13.78
N GLY A 198 7.70 -13.68 14.66
CA GLY A 198 8.02 -12.98 15.90
C GLY A 198 8.60 -11.57 15.74
N LYS A 199 8.79 -11.09 14.50
CA LYS A 199 9.37 -9.75 14.22
C LYS A 199 8.38 -8.82 13.54
N ARG A 200 7.42 -9.37 12.79
CA ARG A 200 6.42 -8.60 12.05
C ARG A 200 5.18 -8.43 12.91
N ARG A 201 4.52 -7.27 12.79
CA ARG A 201 3.16 -7.14 13.27
C ARG A 201 2.26 -8.05 12.44
N VAL A 202 1.49 -8.90 13.12
CA VAL A 202 0.44 -9.70 12.51
C VAL A 202 -0.88 -9.00 12.78
N ILE A 203 -1.63 -8.73 11.72
CA ILE A 203 -2.98 -8.20 11.81
C ILE A 203 -3.93 -9.40 11.89
N PRO A 204 -4.73 -9.54 12.95
CA PRO A 204 -5.65 -10.67 13.11
C PRO A 204 -6.62 -10.80 11.92
N PRO A 205 -7.04 -12.02 11.54
CA PRO A 205 -7.99 -12.23 10.45
C PRO A 205 -9.25 -11.37 10.52
N GLU A 206 -9.77 -11.15 11.72
CA GLU A 206 -10.99 -10.40 12.02
C GLU A 206 -10.82 -8.89 11.77
N GLU A 207 -9.57 -8.41 11.84
CA GLU A 207 -9.21 -7.00 11.68
C GLU A 207 -8.77 -6.66 10.26
N ILE A 208 -8.49 -7.63 9.39
CA ILE A 208 -8.03 -7.39 8.01
C ILE A 208 -9.02 -6.49 7.26
N ILE A 209 -10.30 -6.88 7.20
CA ILE A 209 -11.34 -6.15 6.47
C ILE A 209 -11.62 -4.78 7.13
N PRO A 210 -11.87 -4.68 8.45
CA PRO A 210 -12.05 -3.39 9.12
C PRO A 210 -10.89 -2.42 8.91
N MET A 211 -9.64 -2.90 8.95
CA MET A 211 -8.48 -2.05 8.71
C MET A 211 -8.40 -1.57 7.26
N TRP A 212 -8.75 -2.40 6.28
CA TRP A 212 -8.84 -1.95 4.89
C TRP A 212 -9.93 -0.90 4.69
N VAL A 213 -11.10 -1.07 5.31
CA VAL A 213 -12.18 -0.07 5.29
C VAL A 213 -11.71 1.25 5.89
N LYS A 214 -10.99 1.20 7.03
CA LYS A 214 -10.41 2.40 7.64
C LYS A 214 -9.42 3.10 6.70
N ILE A 215 -8.55 2.36 6.03
CA ILE A 215 -7.60 2.91 5.05
C ILE A 215 -8.35 3.56 3.89
N LYS A 216 -9.37 2.88 3.35
CA LYS A 216 -10.20 3.42 2.27
C LYS A 216 -10.83 4.76 2.67
N ASN A 217 -11.46 4.82 3.84
CA ASN A 217 -12.10 6.05 4.32
C ASN A 217 -11.10 7.19 4.46
N GLY A 218 -9.91 6.92 5.02
CA GLY A 218 -8.84 7.92 5.12
C GLY A 218 -8.34 8.42 3.76
N LEU A 219 -8.26 7.54 2.75
CA LEU A 219 -7.94 7.93 1.37
C LEU A 219 -9.04 8.80 0.76
N GLN A 220 -10.31 8.46 0.98
CA GLN A 220 -11.45 9.23 0.48
C GLN A 220 -11.51 10.63 1.10
N GLU A 221 -11.30 10.75 2.41
CA GLU A 221 -11.25 12.04 3.10
C GLU A 221 -10.13 12.94 2.55
N ALA A 222 -8.93 12.39 2.35
CA ALA A 222 -7.80 13.11 1.76
C ALA A 222 -8.07 13.53 0.31
N HIS A 223 -8.73 12.67 -0.45
CA HIS A 223 -9.13 12.94 -1.84
C HIS A 223 -10.15 14.07 -1.92
N SER A 224 -11.21 14.04 -1.09
CA SER A 224 -12.22 15.12 -1.04
C SER A 224 -11.63 16.47 -0.62
N CYS A 225 -10.64 16.49 0.27
CA CYS A 225 -9.95 17.72 0.66
C CYS A 225 -9.11 18.33 -0.48
N THR A 226 -8.64 17.50 -1.42
CA THR A 226 -7.86 17.96 -2.57
C THR A 226 -8.76 18.62 -3.62
N ASN A 227 -9.96 18.07 -3.83
CA ASN A 227 -10.89 18.56 -4.86
C ASN A 227 -11.65 19.84 -4.44
N ASN A 228 -11.77 20.12 -3.15
CA ASN A 228 -12.41 21.36 -2.65
C ASN A 228 -11.48 22.59 -2.63
N ASN A 229 -10.20 22.44 -3.02
CA ASN A 229 -9.19 23.51 -3.00
C ASN A 229 -8.70 23.91 -4.41
N GLN A 230 -9.37 23.46 -5.47
CA GLN A 230 -9.17 23.88 -6.86
C GLN A 230 -10.34 24.77 -7.33
#